data_AF-A0A932KVD1-F1
#
_entry.id   AF-A0A932KVD1-F1
#
_cell.length_a   1.000
_cell.length_b   1.000
_cell.length_c   1.000
_cell.angle_alpha   90.00
_cell.angle_beta   90.00
_cell.angle_gamma   90.00
#
_symmetry.space_group_name_H-M   'P 1'
#
loop_
_entity.id
_entity.type
_entity.pdbx_description
1 polymer ?
#
loop_
_entity_poly.entity_id
_entity_poly.type
_entity_poly.pdbx_seq_one_letter_code
_entity_poly.pdbx_strand_id
1 'polypeptide(L)'
;IGQGQGTGLTARTLGQTGGTEAVTVVEAGMPVHTHTFNASSGPTTTNNPNGTMHAALPAGEVQFLTAAHTATTTSTFVLAPNTVLPVGSSLGHNNVMPSLPLNYIIATTGIYPQPA
;
A
#
# COMPACT_ATOMS: atom_id res chain seq x y z
N ILE A 1 -6.80 -18.84 22.09
CA ILE A 1 -5.95 -19.80 21.33
C ILE A 1 -6.14 -21.18 21.94
N GLY A 2 -6.33 -22.23 21.13
CA GLY A 2 -6.46 -23.60 21.64
C GLY A 2 -5.12 -24.17 22.11
N GLN A 3 -5.15 -24.96 23.18
CA GLN A 3 -3.98 -25.72 23.64
C GLN A 3 -3.63 -26.82 22.63
N GLY A 4 -2.34 -27.09 22.43
CA GLY A 4 -1.91 -28.24 21.64
C GLY A 4 -0.45 -28.19 21.20
N GLN A 5 0.03 -29.30 20.66
CA GLN A 5 1.35 -29.43 20.06
C GLN A 5 1.22 -30.18 18.74
N GLY A 6 0.67 -29.51 17.73
CA GLY A 6 0.59 -30.07 16.38
C GLY A 6 1.99 -30.29 15.80
N THR A 7 2.16 -31.32 14.98
CA THR A 7 3.43 -31.63 14.32
C THR A 7 3.88 -30.46 13.44
N GLY A 8 5.13 -30.01 13.62
CA GLY A 8 5.68 -28.85 12.91
C GLY A 8 5.19 -27.48 13.42
N LEU A 9 4.38 -27.44 14.49
CA LEU A 9 3.89 -26.21 15.10
C LEU A 9 4.56 -25.94 16.45
N THR A 10 4.55 -24.67 16.85
CA THR A 10 4.92 -24.27 18.21
C THR A 10 3.90 -24.79 19.22
N ALA A 11 4.36 -25.36 20.33
CA ALA A 11 3.48 -25.76 21.43
C ALA A 11 2.69 -24.56 21.99
N ARG A 12 1.40 -24.77 22.23
CA ARG A 12 0.49 -23.78 22.82
C ARG A 12 0.01 -24.24 24.18
N THR A 13 0.29 -23.46 25.22
CA THR A 13 -0.13 -23.74 26.60
C THR A 13 -1.45 -23.05 26.92
N LEU A 14 -2.18 -23.58 27.91
CA LEU A 14 -3.37 -22.91 28.43
C LEU A 14 -3.01 -21.52 28.95
N GLY A 15 -3.90 -20.54 28.69
CA GLY A 15 -3.70 -19.15 29.07
C GLY A 15 -2.72 -18.37 28.19
N GLN A 16 -2.11 -19.00 27.17
CA GLN A 16 -1.24 -18.26 26.24
C GLN A 16 -2.05 -17.22 25.44
N THR A 17 -1.61 -15.97 25.51
CA THR A 17 -2.15 -14.85 24.72
C THR A 17 -1.42 -14.70 23.38
N GLY A 18 -2.04 -13.99 22.44
CA GLY A 18 -1.44 -13.70 21.13
C GLY A 18 -2.40 -12.91 20.24
N GLY A 19 -1.92 -12.52 19.05
CA GLY A 19 -2.66 -11.70 18.10
C GLY A 19 -2.52 -10.19 18.36
N THR A 20 -3.03 -9.38 17.44
CA THR A 20 -3.12 -7.92 17.54
C THR A 20 -4.45 -7.45 16.99
N GLU A 21 -5.06 -6.43 17.61
CA GLU A 21 -6.35 -5.88 17.18
C GLU A 21 -6.22 -4.94 15.99
N ALA A 22 -5.05 -4.35 15.79
CA ALA A 22 -4.72 -3.51 14.65
C ALA A 22 -3.39 -3.94 14.03
N VAL A 23 -3.28 -3.78 12.72
CA VAL A 23 -2.04 -3.98 11.97
C VAL A 23 -1.81 -2.76 11.09
N THR A 24 -0.62 -2.19 11.17
CA THR A 24 -0.20 -1.09 10.31
C THR A 24 0.37 -1.64 9.01
N VAL A 25 -0.13 -1.15 7.88
CA VAL A 25 0.47 -1.45 6.58
C VAL A 25 1.75 -0.64 6.44
N VAL A 26 2.88 -1.34 6.43
CA VAL A 26 4.20 -0.78 6.16
C VAL A 26 4.64 -1.13 4.74
N GLU A 27 5.56 -0.35 4.17
CA GLU A 27 6.06 -0.54 2.81
C GLU A 27 6.58 -1.96 2.56
N ALA A 28 7.30 -2.54 3.52
CA ALA A 28 7.80 -3.91 3.45
C ALA A 28 6.69 -4.99 3.36
N GLY A 29 5.46 -4.66 3.76
CA GLY A 29 4.29 -5.54 3.67
C GLY A 29 3.49 -5.37 2.38
N MET A 30 3.88 -4.45 1.50
CA MET A 30 3.19 -4.19 0.23
C MET A 30 3.92 -4.84 -0.95
N PRO A 31 3.21 -5.43 -1.92
CA PRO A 31 3.82 -5.87 -3.17
C PRO A 31 4.49 -4.70 -3.90
N VAL A 32 5.64 -4.98 -4.52
CA VAL A 32 6.29 -4.05 -5.44
C VAL A 32 5.32 -3.74 -6.58
N HIS A 33 5.04 -2.46 -6.79
CA HIS A 33 4.26 -1.96 -7.91
C HIS A 33 5.00 -0.81 -8.58
N THR A 34 4.73 -0.60 -9.86
CA THR A 34 5.37 0.44 -10.67
C THR A 34 4.32 1.44 -11.14
N HIS A 35 4.53 2.72 -10.89
CA HIS A 35 3.76 3.76 -11.56
C HIS A 35 4.38 4.05 -12.92
N THR A 36 3.67 3.74 -13.99
CA THR A 36 4.10 4.08 -15.35
C THR A 36 3.68 5.51 -15.67
N PHE A 37 4.62 6.31 -16.17
CA PHE A 37 4.33 7.62 -16.75
C PHE A 37 4.45 7.50 -18.27
N ASN A 38 3.37 7.82 -18.98
CA ASN A 38 3.31 7.71 -20.43
C ASN A 38 3.42 9.09 -21.08
N ALA A 39 4.21 9.17 -22.16
CA ALA A 39 4.35 10.34 -22.99
C ALA A 39 4.33 9.93 -24.48
N SER A 40 3.89 10.84 -25.35
CA SER A 40 3.92 10.69 -26.80
C SER A 40 5.32 11.03 -27.34
N SER A 41 5.80 10.23 -28.28
CA SER A 41 6.97 10.58 -29.10
C SER A 41 6.61 11.48 -30.29
N GLY A 42 5.32 11.68 -30.59
CA GLY A 42 4.84 12.61 -31.62
C GLY A 42 4.93 14.07 -31.17
N PRO A 43 4.96 15.02 -32.12
CA PRO A 43 5.01 16.45 -31.82
C PRO A 43 3.74 16.90 -31.09
N THR A 44 3.87 17.85 -30.17
CA THR A 44 2.70 18.50 -29.54
C THR A 44 1.85 19.17 -30.62
N THR A 45 0.54 19.17 -30.43
CA THR A 45 -0.42 19.88 -31.29
C THR A 45 -1.06 21.07 -30.58
N THR A 46 -0.77 21.23 -29.29
CA THR A 46 -1.30 22.28 -28.42
C THR A 46 -0.36 22.51 -27.24
N ASN A 47 -0.30 23.75 -26.77
CA ASN A 47 0.40 24.14 -25.55
C ASN A 47 -0.50 24.07 -24.30
N ASN A 48 -1.77 23.67 -24.45
CA ASN A 48 -2.69 23.48 -23.34
C ASN A 48 -2.55 22.05 -22.77
N PRO A 49 -2.12 21.89 -21.50
CA PRO A 49 -1.97 20.59 -20.86
C PRO A 49 -3.31 19.96 -20.41
N ASN A 50 -4.43 20.67 -20.48
CA ASN A 50 -5.71 20.17 -20.00
C ASN A 50 -6.26 19.05 -20.90
N GLY A 51 -6.36 17.84 -20.35
CA GLY A 51 -6.89 16.66 -21.06
C GLY A 51 -5.97 16.12 -22.16
N THR A 52 -4.70 16.55 -22.19
CA THR A 52 -3.71 16.15 -23.19
C THR A 52 -2.56 15.36 -22.56
N MET A 53 -1.86 14.56 -23.36
CA MET A 53 -0.69 13.79 -22.92
C MET A 53 0.58 14.60 -23.18
N HIS A 54 1.58 14.45 -22.31
CA HIS A 54 2.92 14.99 -22.57
C HIS A 54 3.45 14.45 -23.90
N ALA A 55 4.01 15.31 -24.73
CA ALA A 55 4.45 14.97 -26.08
C ALA A 55 5.79 15.64 -26.40
N ALA A 56 6.47 15.15 -27.43
CA ALA A 56 7.70 15.78 -27.89
C ALA A 56 7.41 17.19 -28.41
N LEU A 57 8.30 18.16 -28.17
CA LEU A 57 8.20 19.48 -28.76
C LEU A 57 8.31 19.38 -30.30
N PRO A 58 7.51 20.17 -31.06
CA PRO A 58 7.75 20.34 -32.49
C PRO A 58 9.19 20.79 -32.77
N ALA A 59 9.73 20.36 -33.92
CA ALA A 59 11.08 20.72 -34.31
C ALA A 59 11.26 22.25 -34.35
N GLY A 60 12.27 22.75 -33.66
CA GLY A 60 12.59 24.19 -33.60
C GLY A 60 11.91 24.97 -32.47
N GLU A 61 11.03 24.33 -31.68
CA GLU A 61 10.43 24.95 -30.50
C GLU A 61 11.22 24.58 -29.23
N VAL A 62 11.50 25.58 -28.38
CA VAL A 62 12.13 25.39 -27.08
C VAL A 62 11.16 25.87 -26.01
N GLN A 63 10.69 24.95 -25.16
CA GLN A 63 9.87 25.31 -24.00
C GLN A 63 10.49 24.72 -22.74
N PHE A 64 10.72 25.58 -21.75
CA PHE A 64 11.24 25.26 -20.41
C PHE A 64 12.67 24.72 -20.30
N LEU A 65 13.46 24.69 -21.38
CA LEU A 65 14.90 24.50 -21.27
C LEU A 65 15.57 25.87 -21.19
N THR A 66 16.39 26.09 -20.17
CA THR A 66 17.31 27.22 -20.18
C THR A 66 18.17 27.12 -21.44
N ALA A 67 18.60 28.26 -21.99
CA ALA A 67 19.19 28.42 -23.33
C ALA A 67 20.42 27.53 -23.66
N ALA A 68 20.88 26.68 -22.74
CA ALA A 68 21.96 25.71 -22.91
C ALA A 68 21.55 24.41 -23.63
N HIS A 69 20.26 24.17 -23.91
CA HIS A 69 19.83 22.94 -24.59
C HIS A 69 19.17 23.24 -25.94
N THR A 70 20.00 23.32 -26.98
CA THR A 70 19.54 23.20 -28.37
C THR A 70 19.16 21.74 -28.62
N ALA A 71 17.86 21.46 -28.79
CA ALA A 71 17.33 20.13 -29.05
C ALA A 71 17.73 19.65 -30.46
N THR A 72 18.93 19.07 -30.61
CA THR A 72 19.36 18.37 -31.82
C THR A 72 19.39 16.84 -31.65
N THR A 73 19.06 16.33 -30.47
CA THR A 73 19.02 14.89 -30.20
C THR A 73 17.80 14.55 -29.36
N THR A 74 17.07 13.50 -29.75
CA THR A 74 16.09 12.79 -28.92
C THR A 74 16.83 12.11 -27.77
N SER A 75 17.23 12.88 -26.78
CA SER A 75 17.80 12.38 -25.53
C SER A 75 16.65 12.13 -24.56
N THR A 76 16.58 10.92 -24.00
CA THR A 76 15.72 10.61 -22.86
C THR A 76 16.12 11.50 -21.69
N PHE A 77 15.31 12.52 -21.41
CA PHE A 77 15.53 13.38 -20.26
C PHE A 77 15.00 12.68 -19.01
N VAL A 78 15.83 12.56 -17.97
CA VAL A 78 15.39 12.02 -16.69
C VAL A 78 14.40 13.01 -16.10
N LEU A 79 13.15 12.57 -15.87
CA LEU A 79 12.13 13.37 -15.23
C LEU A 79 12.58 13.77 -13.82
N ALA A 80 12.04 14.89 -13.30
CA ALA A 80 12.32 15.28 -11.93
C ALA A 80 11.94 14.13 -10.97
N PRO A 81 12.75 13.80 -9.95
CA PRO A 81 12.52 12.63 -9.09
C PRO A 81 11.17 12.60 -8.37
N ASN A 82 10.52 13.75 -8.23
CA ASN A 82 9.19 13.91 -7.62
C ASN A 82 8.02 13.76 -8.62
N THR A 83 8.29 13.42 -9.88
CA THR A 83 7.23 13.22 -10.90
C THR A 83 6.32 12.05 -10.56
N VAL A 84 6.87 11.05 -9.87
CA VAL A 84 6.14 9.94 -9.26
C VAL A 84 6.62 9.83 -7.83
N LEU A 85 5.71 9.94 -6.87
CA LEU A 85 6.02 9.78 -5.45
C LEU A 85 5.28 8.57 -4.89
N PRO A 86 5.89 7.82 -3.96
CA PRO A 86 5.18 6.81 -3.20
C PRO A 86 4.04 7.45 -2.40
N VAL A 87 2.91 6.77 -2.35
CA VAL A 87 1.74 7.19 -1.57
C VAL A 87 1.36 6.10 -0.57
N GLY A 88 0.94 6.52 0.62
CA GLY A 88 0.57 5.64 1.72
C GLY A 88 0.69 6.39 3.04
N SER A 89 -0.34 6.33 3.88
CA SER A 89 -0.38 7.07 5.14
C SER A 89 0.05 6.21 6.35
N SER A 90 0.49 4.97 6.10
CA SER A 90 0.85 3.99 7.14
C SER A 90 -0.20 3.90 8.26
N LEU A 91 -1.48 3.93 7.88
CA LEU A 91 -2.57 3.82 8.83
C LEU A 91 -2.79 2.36 9.21
N GLY A 92 -3.10 2.15 10.49
CA GLY A 92 -3.55 0.85 10.98
C GLY A 92 -4.93 0.49 10.43
N HIS A 93 -5.12 -0.77 10.06
CA HIS A 93 -6.44 -1.32 9.84
C HIS A 93 -6.87 -2.19 11.03
N ASN A 94 -8.18 -2.27 11.26
CA ASN A 94 -8.74 -3.23 12.20
C ASN A 94 -8.41 -4.65 11.72
N ASN A 95 -7.86 -5.47 12.60
CA ASN A 95 -7.47 -6.86 12.37
C ASN A 95 -8.40 -7.84 13.12
N VAL A 96 -9.47 -7.32 13.73
CA VAL A 96 -10.52 -8.13 14.35
C VAL A 96 -11.56 -8.49 13.29
N MET A 97 -11.71 -9.78 13.03
CA MET A 97 -12.80 -10.32 12.18
C MET A 97 -14.16 -10.08 12.84
N PRO A 98 -15.27 -10.06 12.08
CA PRO A 98 -16.61 -9.98 12.66
C PRO A 98 -16.82 -11.05 13.74
N SER A 99 -17.19 -10.60 14.94
CA SER A 99 -17.32 -11.47 16.12
C SER A 99 -18.51 -11.05 16.98
N LEU A 100 -19.14 -12.02 17.63
CA LEU A 100 -20.17 -11.78 18.65
C LEU A 100 -19.52 -11.81 20.04
N PRO A 101 -19.56 -10.72 20.84
CA PRO A 101 -19.07 -10.75 22.20
C PRO A 101 -19.95 -11.66 23.07
N LEU A 102 -19.31 -12.52 23.86
CA LEU A 102 -19.96 -13.41 24.81
C LEU A 102 -19.35 -13.23 26.21
N ASN A 103 -20.15 -13.49 27.24
CA ASN A 103 -19.67 -13.54 28.61
C ASN A 103 -19.17 -14.95 28.92
N TYR A 104 -17.94 -15.07 29.40
CA TYR A 104 -17.39 -16.34 29.89
C TYR A 104 -17.66 -16.45 31.39
N ILE A 105 -18.30 -17.54 31.80
CA ILE A 105 -18.64 -17.84 33.20
C ILE A 105 -18.06 -19.21 33.55
N ILE A 106 -17.46 -19.33 34.73
CA ILE A 106 -16.96 -20.60 35.27
C ILE A 106 -17.51 -20.81 36.69
N ALA A 107 -18.06 -22.01 36.95
CA ALA A 107 -18.44 -22.41 38.30
C ALA A 107 -17.17 -22.79 39.08
N THR A 108 -16.85 -22.04 40.13
CA THR A 108 -15.72 -22.35 41.02
C THR A 108 -16.07 -23.42 42.07
N THR A 109 -17.36 -23.61 42.33
CA THR A 109 -17.94 -24.64 43.22
C THR A 109 -19.36 -25.00 42.76
N GLY A 110 -19.78 -26.25 42.94
CA GLY A 110 -21.16 -26.69 42.63
C GLY A 110 -21.44 -26.92 41.13
N ILE A 111 -22.72 -27.09 40.78
CA ILE A 111 -23.21 -27.32 39.41
C ILE A 111 -24.04 -26.09 38.99
N TYR A 112 -23.74 -25.48 37.83
CA TYR A 112 -24.50 -24.34 37.29
C TYR A 112 -24.81 -24.52 35.79
N PRO A 113 -26.03 -24.17 35.34
CA PRO A 113 -27.20 -23.86 36.17
C PRO A 113 -27.68 -25.12 36.90
N GLN A 114 -28.21 -24.95 38.12
CA GLN A 114 -28.75 -26.07 38.90
C GLN A 114 -30.07 -26.51 38.24
N PRO A 115 -30.25 -27.82 37.91
CA PRO A 115 -31.54 -28.31 37.43
C PRO A 115 -32.62 -28.03 38.48
N ALA A 116 -33.80 -27.62 38.02
CA ALA A 116 -34.97 -27.48 38.89
C ALA A 116 -35.39 -28.83 39.47
#